data_AF-A0A4S0N4K1-F1
#
_entry.id   AF-A0A4S0N4K1-F1
#
_cell.length_a   1.000
_cell.length_b   1.000
_cell.length_c   1.000
_cell.angle_alpha   90.00
_cell.angle_beta   90.00
_cell.angle_gamma   90.00
#
_symmetry.space_group_name_H-M   'P 1'
#
loop_
_entity.id
_entity.type
_entity.pdbx_description
1 polymer ?
#
loop_
_entity_poly.entity_id
_entity_poly.type
_entity_poly.pdbx_seq_one_letter_code
_entity_poly.pdbx_strand_id
1 'polypeptide(L)'
;AAERFGLHPITLSTDPAQYDYLAEEKLEATRVDTENLDALIRECSRLSETYDIAGITGFAGNDESVSATVGKLCQHFDLPGPNPVSIERCCDEYTQRQLLAEADVPIPAYHLAANATEVESFAVEIGLPVVIKPAVGSGSIGVRLCRNVEELAEHTTYLLG
;
A
#
# COMPACT_ATOMS: atom_id res chain seq x y z
N ALA A 1 6.32 -21.42 -1.73
CA ALA A 1 6.37 -21.57 -0.26
C ALA A 1 5.22 -22.42 0.27
N ALA A 2 3.97 -22.13 -0.10
CA ALA A 2 2.77 -22.90 0.27
C ALA A 2 2.92 -24.42 0.04
N GLU A 3 3.39 -24.84 -1.14
CA GLU A 3 3.58 -26.27 -1.46
C GLU A 3 4.56 -26.99 -0.51
N ARG A 4 5.59 -26.30 -0.01
CA ARG A 4 6.54 -26.86 0.97
C ARG A 4 5.86 -27.16 2.31
N PHE A 5 4.74 -26.52 2.60
CA PHE A 5 3.89 -26.79 3.75
C PHE A 5 2.73 -27.76 3.42
N GLY A 6 2.70 -28.34 2.21
CA GLY A 6 1.62 -29.22 1.76
C GLY A 6 0.31 -28.51 1.44
N LEU A 7 0.34 -27.19 1.26
CA LEU A 7 -0.82 -26.39 0.88
C LEU A 7 -0.93 -26.28 -0.64
N HIS A 8 -2.17 -26.19 -1.12
CA HIS A 8 -2.50 -25.99 -2.53
C HIS A 8 -2.71 -24.49 -2.82
N PRO A 9 -1.79 -23.81 -3.51
CA PRO A 9 -1.94 -22.39 -3.81
C PRO A 9 -2.91 -22.17 -4.97
N ILE A 10 -3.85 -21.23 -4.79
CA ILE A 10 -4.76 -20.76 -5.82
C ILE A 10 -4.54 -19.25 -6.00
N THR A 11 -4.22 -18.83 -7.22
CA THR A 11 -3.93 -17.42 -7.52
C THR A 11 -5.18 -16.69 -7.98
N LEU A 12 -5.48 -15.55 -7.37
CA LEU A 12 -6.54 -14.63 -7.79
C LEU A 12 -5.90 -13.44 -8.51
N SER A 13 -6.27 -13.20 -9.77
CA SER A 13 -5.67 -12.13 -10.60
C SER A 13 -6.66 -11.58 -11.63
N THR A 14 -6.61 -10.28 -11.92
CA THR A 14 -7.40 -9.68 -13.02
C THR A 14 -6.97 -10.22 -14.40
N ASP A 15 -5.69 -10.56 -14.53
CA ASP A 15 -5.13 -11.22 -15.70
C ASP A 15 -4.12 -12.29 -15.26
N PRO A 16 -4.53 -13.57 -15.13
CA PRO A 16 -3.60 -14.65 -14.80
C PRO A 16 -2.53 -14.88 -15.87
N ALA A 17 -2.78 -14.52 -17.13
CA ALA A 17 -1.87 -14.79 -18.24
C ALA A 17 -0.61 -13.91 -18.21
N GLN A 18 -0.61 -12.82 -17.43
CA GLN A 18 0.56 -11.96 -17.25
C GLN A 18 1.70 -12.63 -16.46
N TYR A 19 1.43 -13.79 -15.84
CA TYR A 19 2.36 -14.48 -14.95
C TYR A 19 2.77 -15.83 -15.54
N ASP A 20 3.91 -15.86 -16.24
CA ASP A 20 4.43 -17.07 -16.91
C ASP A 20 4.58 -18.26 -15.96
N TYR A 21 4.97 -18.01 -14.70
CA TYR A 21 5.17 -19.04 -13.69
C TYR A 21 3.89 -19.83 -13.38
N LEU A 22 2.70 -19.23 -13.52
CA LEU A 22 1.44 -19.94 -13.29
C LEU A 22 1.23 -21.04 -14.34
N ALA A 23 1.61 -20.78 -15.59
CA ALA A 23 1.52 -21.76 -16.66
C ALA A 23 2.63 -22.81 -16.57
N GLU A 24 3.86 -22.40 -16.26
CA GLU A 24 5.01 -23.30 -16.16
C GLU A 24 4.88 -24.29 -15.00
N GLU A 25 4.43 -23.81 -13.84
CA GLU A 25 4.26 -24.62 -12.63
C GLU A 25 2.86 -25.28 -12.56
N LYS A 26 1.98 -25.04 -13.55
CA LYS A 26 0.59 -25.53 -13.61
C LYS A 26 -0.21 -25.19 -12.35
N LEU A 27 0.01 -23.99 -11.82
CA LEU A 27 -0.69 -23.51 -10.64
C LEU A 27 -2.13 -23.14 -10.99
N GLU A 28 -3.05 -23.43 -10.08
CA GLU A 28 -4.44 -23.05 -10.23
C GLU A 28 -4.57 -21.52 -10.12
N ALA A 29 -5.26 -20.91 -11.08
CA ALA A 29 -5.50 -19.48 -11.10
C ALA A 29 -6.94 -19.17 -11.52
N THR A 30 -7.57 -18.25 -10.81
CA THR A 30 -8.91 -17.74 -11.12
C THR A 30 -8.84 -16.28 -11.48
N ARG A 31 -9.51 -15.93 -12.57
CA ARG A 31 -9.64 -14.54 -13.00
C ARG A 31 -10.67 -13.82 -12.14
N VAL A 32 -10.25 -12.78 -11.43
CA VAL A 32 -11.12 -11.94 -10.59
C VAL A 32 -10.54 -10.53 -10.53
N ASP A 33 -11.41 -9.52 -10.47
CA ASP A 33 -11.00 -8.14 -10.25
C ASP A 33 -10.43 -7.99 -8.83
N THR A 34 -9.10 -7.86 -8.73
CA THR A 34 -8.37 -7.78 -7.45
C THR A 34 -8.51 -6.43 -6.76
N GLU A 35 -9.05 -5.41 -7.42
CA GLU A 35 -9.36 -4.11 -6.83
C GLU A 35 -10.77 -4.09 -6.20
N ASN A 36 -11.58 -5.12 -6.47
CA ASN A 36 -12.95 -5.23 -5.98
C ASN A 36 -13.05 -6.24 -4.83
N LEU A 37 -13.10 -5.72 -3.59
CA LEU A 37 -13.20 -6.55 -2.38
C LEU A 37 -14.41 -7.50 -2.40
N ASP A 38 -15.57 -7.04 -2.87
CA ASP A 38 -16.77 -7.89 -2.92
C ASP A 38 -16.62 -9.02 -3.95
N ALA A 39 -15.92 -8.77 -5.06
CA ALA A 39 -15.60 -9.81 -6.03
C ALA A 39 -14.67 -10.87 -5.43
N LEU A 40 -13.65 -10.45 -4.68
CA LEU A 40 -12.74 -11.35 -3.97
C LEU A 40 -13.46 -12.14 -2.88
N ILE A 41 -14.35 -11.52 -2.10
CA ILE A 41 -15.15 -12.21 -1.09
C ILE A 41 -16.01 -13.29 -1.73
N ARG A 42 -16.73 -12.97 -2.82
CA ARG A 42 -17.56 -13.97 -3.52
C ARG A 42 -16.72 -15.14 -4.03
N GLU A 43 -15.54 -14.85 -4.56
CA GLU A 43 -14.66 -15.87 -5.12
C GLU A 43 -14.05 -16.75 -4.03
N CYS A 44 -13.56 -16.17 -2.93
CA CYS A 44 -13.09 -16.92 -1.77
C CYS A 44 -14.20 -17.77 -1.15
N SER A 45 -15.44 -17.26 -1.05
CA SER A 45 -16.58 -18.05 -0.57
C SER A 45 -16.87 -19.25 -1.47
N ARG A 46 -16.81 -19.08 -2.80
CA ARG A 46 -16.93 -20.19 -3.76
C ARG A 46 -15.83 -21.23 -3.56
N LEU A 47 -14.58 -20.81 -3.36
CA LEU A 47 -13.46 -21.71 -3.10
C LEU A 47 -13.63 -22.45 -1.77
N SER A 48 -14.20 -21.80 -0.75
CA SER A 48 -14.44 -22.40 0.57
C SER A 48 -15.44 -23.57 0.55
N GLU A 49 -16.24 -23.71 -0.52
CA GLU A 49 -17.11 -24.88 -0.71
C GLU A 49 -16.33 -26.16 -1.07
N THR A 50 -15.14 -26.01 -1.64
CA THR A 50 -14.29 -27.12 -2.11
C THR A 50 -13.04 -27.30 -1.24
N TYR A 51 -12.50 -26.19 -0.72
CA TYR A 51 -11.22 -26.15 -0.02
C TYR A 51 -11.38 -25.55 1.38
N ASP A 52 -10.59 -26.04 2.34
CA ASP A 52 -10.39 -25.34 3.60
C ASP A 52 -9.32 -24.25 3.41
N ILE A 53 -9.69 -22.99 3.57
CA ILE A 53 -8.79 -21.85 3.29
C ILE A 53 -7.84 -21.68 4.47
N ALA A 54 -6.62 -22.19 4.33
CA ALA A 54 -5.61 -22.07 5.38
C ALA A 54 -5.05 -20.64 5.57
N GLY A 55 -5.15 -19.79 4.55
CA GLY A 55 -4.65 -18.42 4.60
C GLY A 55 -4.79 -17.70 3.26
N ILE A 56 -4.80 -16.36 3.34
CA ILE A 56 -4.85 -15.48 2.17
C ILE A 56 -3.60 -14.60 2.21
N THR A 57 -2.87 -14.56 1.11
CA THR A 57 -1.67 -13.74 0.96
C THR A 57 -1.72 -13.00 -0.35
N GLY A 58 -1.16 -11.80 -0.38
CA GLY A 58 -1.01 -11.01 -1.61
C GLY A 58 0.38 -10.40 -1.64
N PHE A 59 0.87 -10.14 -2.84
CA PHE A 59 2.10 -9.39 -3.04
C PHE A 59 1.73 -8.02 -3.57
N ALA A 60 2.07 -6.98 -2.81
CA ALA A 60 2.01 -5.60 -3.28
C ALA A 60 3.09 -5.44 -4.35
N GLY A 61 2.68 -5.40 -5.63
CA GLY A 61 3.56 -4.98 -6.71
C GLY A 61 3.81 -3.48 -6.60
N ASN A 62 3.21 -2.70 -7.48
CA ASN A 62 3.26 -1.24 -7.40
C ASN A 62 2.18 -0.64 -6.48
N ASP A 63 1.24 -1.46 -6.03
CA ASP A 63 0.08 -1.04 -5.26
C ASP A 63 0.12 -1.59 -3.83
N GLU A 64 0.24 -0.68 -2.86
CA GLU A 64 0.22 -1.00 -1.44
C GLU A 64 -1.18 -1.41 -0.94
N SER A 65 -2.24 -1.12 -1.72
CA SER A 65 -3.62 -1.45 -1.38
C SER A 65 -3.86 -2.96 -1.23
N VAL A 66 -3.04 -3.80 -1.90
CA VAL A 66 -3.12 -5.26 -1.84
C VAL A 66 -3.05 -5.75 -0.40
N SER A 67 -2.17 -5.16 0.43
CA SER A 67 -2.03 -5.57 1.83
C SER A 67 -3.28 -5.29 2.64
N ALA A 68 -3.91 -4.13 2.42
CA ALA A 68 -5.17 -3.78 3.09
C ALA A 68 -6.31 -4.70 2.64
N THR A 69 -6.40 -5.02 1.34
CA THR A 69 -7.37 -5.97 0.79
C THR A 69 -7.20 -7.36 1.38
N VAL A 70 -5.96 -7.86 1.48
CA VAL A 70 -5.66 -9.14 2.15
C VAL A 70 -6.09 -9.10 3.63
N GLY A 71 -5.78 -8.02 4.35
CA GLY A 71 -6.22 -7.85 5.73
C GLY A 71 -7.74 -7.90 5.89
N LYS A 72 -8.48 -7.25 4.97
CA LYS A 72 -9.95 -7.28 4.93
C LYS A 72 -10.50 -8.67 4.65
N LEU A 73 -9.90 -9.41 3.72
CA LEU A 73 -10.29 -10.79 3.44
C LEU A 73 -10.01 -11.71 4.63
N CYS A 74 -8.81 -11.63 5.23
CA CYS A 74 -8.49 -12.40 6.43
C CYS A 74 -9.48 -12.12 7.55
N GLN A 75 -9.81 -10.84 7.79
CA GLN A 75 -10.82 -10.46 8.77
C GLN A 75 -12.22 -11.01 8.43
N HIS A 76 -12.61 -11.02 7.14
CA HIS A 76 -13.91 -11.52 6.70
C HIS A 76 -14.07 -13.04 6.91
N PHE A 77 -13.01 -13.81 6.69
CA PHE A 77 -13.00 -15.26 6.80
C PHE A 77 -12.45 -15.79 8.13
N ASP A 78 -12.30 -14.93 9.14
CA ASP A 78 -11.72 -15.26 10.45
C ASP A 78 -10.33 -15.94 10.37
N LEU A 79 -9.53 -15.55 9.38
CA LEU A 79 -8.19 -16.05 9.15
C LEU A 79 -7.13 -15.18 9.84
N PRO A 80 -5.98 -15.76 10.22
CA PRO A 80 -4.82 -14.97 10.65
C PRO A 80 -4.41 -13.99 9.55
N GLY A 81 -4.29 -12.72 9.89
CA GLY A 81 -3.91 -11.68 8.94
C GLY A 81 -3.60 -10.35 9.60
N PRO A 82 -3.02 -9.40 8.84
CA PRO A 82 -2.74 -8.07 9.34
C PRO A 82 -4.04 -7.28 9.55
N ASN A 83 -4.04 -6.35 10.50
CA ASN A 83 -5.17 -5.45 10.71
C ASN A 83 -5.28 -4.47 9.53
N PRO A 84 -6.39 -4.48 8.76
CA PRO A 84 -6.53 -3.62 7.60
C PRO A 84 -6.53 -2.12 7.95
N VAL A 85 -7.12 -1.74 9.08
CA VAL A 85 -7.12 -0.35 9.55
C VAL A 85 -5.71 0.13 9.87
N SER A 86 -4.89 -0.73 10.47
CA SER A 86 -3.48 -0.41 10.72
C SER A 86 -2.69 -0.23 9.43
N ILE A 87 -2.94 -1.05 8.41
CA ILE A 87 -2.29 -0.92 7.11
C ILE A 87 -2.68 0.39 6.43
N GLU A 88 -3.98 0.69 6.35
CA GLU A 88 -4.48 1.92 5.72
C GLU A 88 -3.88 3.18 6.39
N ARG A 89 -3.77 3.17 7.72
CA ARG A 89 -3.13 4.25 8.48
C ARG A 89 -1.64 4.40 8.21
N CYS A 90 -0.96 3.33 7.79
CA CYS A 90 0.46 3.37 7.41
C CYS A 90 0.69 3.82 5.98
N CYS A 91 -0.31 3.71 5.09
CA CYS A 91 -0.20 4.15 3.68
C CYS A 91 -0.33 5.67 3.50
N ASP A 92 -0.94 6.36 4.47
CA ASP A 92 -0.99 7.82 4.51
C ASP A 92 0.07 8.34 5.48
N GLU A 93 1.12 8.96 4.94
CA GLU A 93 2.27 9.44 5.70
C GLU A 93 1.88 10.54 6.69
N TYR A 94 0.87 11.34 6.41
CA TYR A 94 0.42 12.36 7.36
C TYR A 94 -0.22 11.70 8.59
N THR A 95 -1.14 10.77 8.37
CA THR A 95 -1.80 9.96 9.40
C THR A 95 -0.77 9.15 10.19
N GLN A 96 0.20 8.54 9.51
CA GLN A 96 1.29 7.81 10.12
C GLN A 96 2.10 8.71 11.06
N ARG A 97 2.45 9.93 10.64
CA ARG A 97 3.20 10.89 11.48
C ARG A 97 2.40 11.32 12.70
N GLN A 98 1.09 11.54 12.56
CA GLN A 98 0.21 11.84 13.71
C GLN A 98 0.21 10.69 14.73
N LEU A 99 0.05 9.44 14.28
CA LEU A 99 0.06 8.27 15.16
C LEU A 99 1.40 8.05 15.86
N LEU A 100 2.52 8.29 15.16
CA LEU A 100 3.84 8.21 15.74
C LEU A 100 4.05 9.30 16.81
N ALA A 101 3.58 10.52 16.55
CA ALA A 101 3.63 11.62 17.51
C ALA A 101 2.78 11.32 18.76
N GLU A 102 1.55 10.80 18.58
CA GLU A 102 0.66 10.37 19.68
C GLU A 102 1.27 9.27 20.54
N ALA A 103 2.16 8.45 19.96
CA ALA A 103 2.88 7.38 20.64
C ALA A 103 4.24 7.80 21.20
N ASP A 104 4.56 9.11 21.24
CA ASP A 104 5.85 9.66 21.68
C ASP A 104 7.06 9.09 20.92
N VAL A 105 6.86 8.66 19.67
CA VAL A 105 7.97 8.20 18.80
C VAL A 105 8.65 9.42 18.18
N PRO A 106 9.99 9.56 18.32
CA PRO A 106 10.71 10.67 17.70
C PRO A 106 10.56 10.68 16.18
N ILE A 107 10.06 11.78 15.63
CA ILE A 107 9.88 12.00 14.20
C ILE A 107 10.44 13.36 13.78
N PRO A 108 10.95 13.50 12.54
CA PRO A 108 11.25 14.80 11.95
C PRO A 108 10.03 15.73 11.97
N ALA A 109 10.28 17.03 12.12
CA ALA A 109 9.25 18.06 11.92
C ALA A 109 8.59 17.90 10.53
N TYR A 110 7.28 18.02 10.48
CA TYR A 110 6.50 17.81 9.27
C TYR A 110 5.29 18.74 9.22
N HIS A 111 4.79 18.98 8.02
CA HIS A 111 3.56 19.73 7.77
C HIS A 111 2.88 19.15 6.53
N LEU A 112 1.54 19.06 6.56
CA LEU A 112 0.76 18.77 5.38
C LEU A 112 0.52 20.09 4.64
N ALA A 113 1.04 20.19 3.42
CA ALA A 113 0.85 21.36 2.57
C ALA A 113 -0.04 21.01 1.37
N ALA A 114 -1.10 21.76 1.17
CA ALA A 114 -2.07 21.61 0.08
C ALA A 114 -1.80 22.55 -1.10
N ASN A 115 -0.89 23.52 -0.94
CA ASN A 115 -0.53 24.50 -1.97
C ASN A 115 0.93 24.97 -1.81
N ALA A 116 1.44 25.66 -2.83
CA ALA A 116 2.82 26.13 -2.84
C ALA A 116 3.14 27.11 -1.71
N THR A 117 2.18 27.97 -1.34
CA THR A 117 2.36 28.95 -0.25
C THR A 117 2.58 28.26 1.09
N GLU A 118 1.87 27.15 1.37
CA GLU A 118 2.07 26.35 2.58
C GLU A 118 3.43 25.65 2.59
N VAL A 119 3.88 25.13 1.45
CA VAL A 119 5.23 24.53 1.33
C VAL A 119 6.32 25.56 1.60
N GLU A 120 6.24 26.74 0.97
CA GLU A 120 7.19 27.83 1.14
C GLU A 120 7.22 28.33 2.59
N SER A 121 6.04 28.57 3.18
CA SER A 121 5.92 29.05 4.55
C SER A 121 6.55 28.08 5.55
N PHE A 122 6.29 26.78 5.40
CA PHE A 122 6.86 25.78 6.29
C PHE A 122 8.37 25.61 6.08
N ALA A 123 8.87 25.66 4.84
CA ALA A 123 10.30 25.59 4.56
C ALA A 123 11.08 26.77 5.19
N VAL A 124 10.48 27.96 5.25
CA VAL A 124 11.04 29.12 5.96
C VAL A 124 11.04 28.89 7.48
N GLU A 125 10.00 28.28 8.02
CA GLU A 125 9.88 27.98 9.45
C GLU A 125 10.93 26.97 9.94
N ILE A 126 11.08 25.84 9.24
CA ILE A 126 11.96 24.75 9.69
C ILE A 126 13.40 24.87 9.18
N GLY A 127 13.62 25.66 8.14
CA GLY A 127 14.91 25.83 7.47
C GLY A 127 15.24 24.72 6.47
N LEU A 128 16.03 25.07 5.45
CA LEU A 128 16.54 24.15 4.44
C LEU A 128 17.77 23.38 4.93
N PRO A 129 18.03 22.14 4.45
CA PRO A 129 17.26 21.44 3.41
C PRO A 129 15.99 20.75 3.96
N VAL A 130 14.98 20.59 3.11
CA VAL A 130 13.72 19.89 3.43
C VAL A 130 13.41 18.78 2.44
N VAL A 131 12.65 17.77 2.86
CA VAL A 131 12.12 16.74 1.97
C VAL A 131 10.67 17.06 1.64
N ILE A 132 10.35 17.19 0.36
CA ILE A 132 8.97 17.29 -0.12
C ILE A 132 8.59 15.93 -0.72
N LYS A 133 7.40 15.45 -0.38
CA LYS A 133 6.82 14.21 -0.92
C LYS A 133 5.28 14.23 -0.89
N PRO A 134 4.60 13.43 -1.73
CA PRO A 134 3.18 13.14 -1.57
C PRO A 134 2.87 12.55 -0.18
N ALA A 135 1.70 12.88 0.36
CA ALA A 135 1.21 12.28 1.61
C ALA A 135 0.79 10.82 1.41
N VAL A 136 0.29 10.48 0.23
CA VAL A 136 -0.07 9.11 -0.17
C VAL A 136 0.75 8.75 -1.40
N GLY A 137 1.42 7.60 -1.38
CA GLY A 137 2.21 7.10 -2.51
C GLY A 137 3.18 6.01 -2.09
N SER A 138 3.74 5.31 -3.08
CA SER A 138 4.66 4.19 -2.88
C SER A 138 5.93 4.37 -3.73
N GLY A 139 6.95 3.56 -3.47
CA GLY A 139 8.13 3.47 -4.36
C GLY A 139 9.00 4.73 -4.44
N SER A 140 8.91 5.64 -3.46
CA SER A 140 9.60 6.94 -3.46
C SER A 140 9.24 7.87 -4.63
N ILE A 141 8.11 7.62 -5.29
CA ILE A 141 7.63 8.47 -6.39
C ILE A 141 7.28 9.85 -5.81
N GLY A 142 7.81 10.91 -6.44
CA GLY A 142 7.57 12.28 -6.01
C GLY A 142 8.31 12.72 -4.75
N VAL A 143 9.27 11.93 -4.24
CA VAL A 143 10.10 12.32 -3.09
C VAL A 143 11.34 13.08 -3.57
N ARG A 144 11.60 14.28 -3.04
CA ARG A 144 12.83 15.05 -3.32
C ARG A 144 13.35 15.76 -2.07
N LEU A 145 14.67 15.70 -1.88
CA LEU A 145 15.38 16.59 -0.96
C LEU A 145 15.68 17.91 -1.67
N CYS A 146 15.09 18.99 -1.19
CA CYS A 146 15.27 20.35 -1.70
C CYS A 146 16.27 21.10 -0.81
N ARG A 147 17.39 21.53 -1.38
CA ARG A 147 18.49 22.19 -0.66
C ARG A 147 18.44 23.71 -0.72
N ASN A 148 17.72 24.27 -1.68
CA ASN A 148 17.57 25.70 -1.91
C ASN A 148 16.10 26.00 -2.30
N VAL A 149 15.77 27.29 -2.37
CA VAL A 149 14.42 27.77 -2.65
C VAL A 149 14.01 27.43 -4.10
N GLU A 150 14.96 27.41 -5.03
CA GLU A 150 14.72 27.04 -6.42
C GLU A 150 14.28 25.57 -6.54
N GLU A 151 15.03 24.64 -5.93
CA GLU A 151 14.68 23.21 -5.87
C GLU A 151 13.33 22.97 -5.17
N LEU A 152 13.02 23.78 -4.14
CA LEU A 152 11.74 23.74 -3.43
C LEU A 152 10.59 24.12 -4.38
N ALA A 153 10.70 25.25 -5.07
CA ALA A 153 9.67 25.76 -5.98
C ALA A 153 9.47 24.83 -7.20
N GLU A 154 10.56 24.33 -7.79
CA GLU A 154 10.52 23.37 -8.90
C GLU A 154 9.75 22.10 -8.51
N HIS A 155 10.08 21.51 -7.37
CA HIS A 155 9.47 20.24 -6.96
C HIS A 155 8.02 20.42 -6.48
N THR A 156 7.73 21.55 -5.83
CA THR A 156 6.37 21.93 -5.46
C THR A 156 5.50 22.06 -6.70
N THR A 157 6.01 22.71 -7.75
CA THR A 157 5.32 22.81 -9.04
C THR A 157 5.09 21.43 -9.64
N TYR A 158 6.10 20.56 -9.65
CA TYR A 158 5.98 19.19 -10.16
C TYR A 158 4.87 18.37 -9.46
N LEU A 159 4.65 18.57 -8.15
CA LEU A 159 3.65 17.82 -7.40
C LEU A 159 2.24 18.41 -7.44
N LEU A 160 2.11 19.74 -7.52
CA LEU A 160 0.84 20.46 -7.35
C LEU A 160 0.33 21.12 -8.64
N GLY A 161 1.08 21.05 -9.75
CA GLY A 161 0.77 21.69 -11.04
C GLY A 161 1.05 20.80 -12.25
#